data_AF-A0A1D7UWU8-F1
#
_entry.id   AF-A0A1D7UWU8-F1
#
_cell.length_a   1.000
_cell.length_b   1.000
_cell.length_c   1.000
_cell.angle_alpha   90.00
_cell.angle_beta   90.00
_cell.angle_gamma   90.00
#
_symmetry.space_group_name_H-M   'P 1'
#
loop_
_entity.id
_entity.type
_entity.pdbx_description
1 polymer ?
#
loop_
_entity_poly.entity_id
_entity_poly.type
_entity_poly.pdbx_seq_one_letter_code
_entity_poly.pdbx_strand_id
1 'polypeptide(L)'
;MFRNFLKFVFLPVRLISQLVRWIRFRFFRGNHYFLEIPSEFSNYRKSFFMRLLSSKDEDLFFTEFLLELKLLSQIPNLKKVSILIEQPEYGFGEALSIGERLQILKESGIELEGFALTGGLKSLFLLGICNTRFCAEASEFFPVLPSAESFFFGNAGRKWGVKVETFQSGPYKSFGESFQRDKFSPKAKENLVSLLKQMTTDLENLFQRYTKFSLKTFSEPFLSAKVLKERKFITGFLNEEDFRENFLYEAYTNEGEKQKPLTKELTLSSLYRFAKLRNFKVFSRREPIVAVLPLKGSIHHDTLGKGDGKTEGISYHSVKNALKELRDENAVKAVILEVDSPGGSAFVSELLYQEILKLSKKKLVYAYVQNVSASGGYYLSCGASKIYSSPYSVVGSIGSISLRMDLKNLYSKLGVTKDRVGFYKYRDLLSEYGPIHADSKKLMEQEIRESEGLFYKRVADARKINVSTLDQRFGQGKVFTASQFLKDKMIDSITDFLGLVEDIKQELKTERVQLQYLPTLFTFQSFLKSLRPSFLNVIGFGKNGILPSWMDGNLTNVEDSLKKKFLFSEGEILFRSKFWTQG
;
A
#
# COMPACT_ATOMS: atom_id res chain seq x y z
N MET A 1 0.22 28.76 27.84
CA MET A 1 0.64 28.82 29.26
C MET A 1 0.27 27.55 30.03
N PHE A 2 -1.01 27.14 30.04
CA PHE A 2 -1.52 25.95 30.75
C PHE A 2 -0.78 24.61 30.49
N ARG A 3 -0.46 24.28 29.22
CA ARG A 3 0.28 23.04 28.88
C ARG A 3 1.69 22.99 29.51
N ASN A 4 2.36 24.13 29.62
CA ASN A 4 3.70 24.18 30.21
C ASN A 4 3.63 24.06 31.73
N PHE A 5 2.60 24.63 32.35
CA PHE A 5 2.29 24.42 33.76
C PHE A 5 2.03 22.93 34.08
N LEU A 6 1.16 22.26 33.33
CA LEU A 6 0.92 20.82 33.49
C LEU A 6 2.19 19.98 33.31
N LYS A 7 3.06 20.33 32.35
CA LYS A 7 4.35 19.63 32.16
C LYS A 7 5.25 19.74 33.38
N PHE A 8 5.22 20.86 34.09
CA PHE A 8 6.00 21.10 35.30
C PHE A 8 5.40 20.34 36.49
N VAL A 9 4.09 20.42 36.69
CA VAL A 9 3.36 19.72 37.77
C VAL A 9 3.53 18.19 37.67
N PHE A 10 3.43 17.62 36.46
CA PHE A 10 3.59 16.18 36.26
C PHE A 10 5.04 15.72 36.05
N LEU A 11 6.02 16.63 36.13
CA LEU A 11 7.42 16.27 35.91
C LEU A 11 7.94 15.20 36.90
N PRO A 12 7.67 15.30 38.22
CA PRO A 12 8.10 14.28 39.19
C PRO A 12 7.55 12.89 38.85
N VAL A 13 6.25 12.80 38.53
CA VAL A 13 5.60 11.54 38.13
C VAL A 13 6.23 10.96 36.87
N ARG A 14 6.56 11.79 35.88
CA ARG A 14 7.21 11.36 34.63
C ARG A 14 8.63 10.85 34.89
N LEU A 15 9.38 11.49 35.77
CA LEU A 15 10.73 11.04 36.17
C LEU A 15 10.68 9.73 36.94
N ILE A 16 9.74 9.56 37.87
CA ILE A 16 9.53 8.29 38.59
C ILE A 16 9.15 7.18 37.60
N SER A 17 8.21 7.42 36.69
CA SER A 17 7.84 6.43 35.66
C SER A 17 9.03 6.04 34.77
N GLN A 18 9.88 7.01 34.42
CA GLN A 18 11.09 6.78 33.66
C GLN A 18 12.12 5.96 34.44
N LEU A 19 12.31 6.26 35.74
CA LEU A 19 13.17 5.49 36.63
C LEU A 19 12.68 4.04 36.75
N VAL A 20 11.38 3.82 36.94
CA VAL A 20 10.78 2.48 36.99
C VAL A 20 11.01 1.72 35.68
N ARG A 21 10.84 2.38 34.53
CA ARG A 21 11.15 1.76 33.22
C ARG A 21 12.64 1.41 33.11
N TRP A 22 13.52 2.30 33.55
CA TRP A 22 14.95 2.10 33.51
C TRP A 22 15.36 0.93 34.40
N ILE A 23 14.91 0.87 35.65
CA ILE A 23 15.13 -0.25 36.57
C ILE A 23 14.62 -1.55 35.95
N ARG A 24 13.34 -1.59 35.53
CA ARG A 24 12.74 -2.79 34.95
C ARG A 24 13.50 -3.29 33.73
N PHE A 25 13.96 -2.39 32.86
CA PHE A 25 14.70 -2.77 31.66
C PHE A 25 16.16 -3.13 31.97
N ARG A 26 16.82 -2.46 32.92
CA ARG A 26 18.20 -2.75 33.34
C ARG A 26 18.36 -4.12 33.97
N PHE A 27 17.32 -4.60 34.66
CA PHE A 27 17.25 -5.95 35.22
C PHE A 27 16.57 -6.95 34.29
N PHE A 28 16.05 -6.51 33.15
CA PHE A 28 15.52 -7.41 32.14
C PHE A 28 16.69 -8.14 31.46
N ARG A 29 16.63 -9.47 31.45
CA ARG A 29 17.68 -10.33 30.88
C ARG A 29 17.25 -11.03 29.60
N GLY A 30 16.09 -10.70 29.05
CA GLY A 30 15.62 -11.33 27.83
C GLY A 30 16.41 -10.83 26.62
N ASN A 31 16.95 -11.76 25.85
CA ASN A 31 17.84 -11.53 24.70
C ASN A 31 17.44 -12.36 23.47
N HIS A 32 16.26 -12.98 23.51
CA HIS A 32 15.64 -13.70 22.39
C HIS A 32 14.26 -13.09 22.13
N TYR A 33 13.89 -12.85 20.87
CA TYR A 33 12.58 -12.34 20.48
C TYR A 33 11.92 -13.31 19.49
N PHE A 34 10.65 -13.66 19.72
CA PHE A 34 9.86 -14.38 18.73
C PHE A 34 9.06 -13.37 17.89
N LEU A 35 9.21 -13.45 16.58
CA LEU A 35 8.59 -12.56 15.61
C LEU A 35 7.75 -13.39 14.64
N GLU A 36 6.54 -12.95 14.37
CA GLU A 36 5.70 -13.51 13.31
C GLU A 36 5.59 -12.49 12.18
N ILE A 37 5.99 -12.88 10.97
CA ILE A 37 5.70 -12.14 9.74
C ILE A 37 4.36 -12.66 9.23
N PRO A 38 3.28 -11.85 9.28
CA PRO A 38 1.97 -12.30 8.88
C PRO A 38 1.89 -12.46 7.36
N SER A 39 0.89 -13.23 6.92
CA SER A 39 0.51 -13.40 5.51
C SER A 39 0.02 -12.09 4.88
N GLU A 40 -0.73 -11.30 5.65
CA GLU A 40 -1.30 -10.02 5.24
C GLU A 40 -1.01 -8.91 6.25
N PHE A 41 -0.96 -7.66 5.78
CA PHE A 41 -0.94 -6.48 6.63
C PHE A 41 -2.26 -5.72 6.49
N SER A 42 -2.72 -5.13 7.58
CA SER A 42 -3.92 -4.30 7.53
C SER A 42 -3.69 -3.08 6.65
N ASN A 43 -4.67 -2.78 5.80
CA ASN A 43 -4.76 -1.50 5.10
C ASN A 43 -5.37 -0.40 5.98
N TYR A 44 -5.80 -0.71 7.21
CA TYR A 44 -6.45 0.24 8.09
C TYR A 44 -5.87 0.17 9.50
N ARG A 45 -5.64 1.34 10.09
CA ARG A 45 -5.22 1.42 11.48
C ARG A 45 -6.45 1.46 12.38
N LYS A 46 -6.72 0.38 13.14
CA LYS A 46 -7.76 0.37 14.17
C LYS A 46 -7.50 1.46 15.21
N SER A 47 -8.44 2.38 15.40
CA SER A 47 -8.37 3.36 16.48
C SER A 47 -8.33 2.66 17.86
N PHE A 48 -7.89 3.36 18.90
CA PHE A 48 -7.80 2.79 20.25
C PHE A 48 -9.13 2.17 20.72
N PHE A 49 -10.25 2.87 20.52
CA PHE A 49 -11.59 2.36 20.87
C PHE A 49 -11.99 1.16 20.01
N MET A 50 -11.60 1.14 18.73
CA MET A 50 -11.88 0.01 17.83
C MET A 50 -11.11 -1.25 18.23
N ARG A 51 -9.86 -1.11 18.69
CA ARG A 51 -9.08 -2.23 19.25
C ARG A 51 -9.70 -2.80 20.53
N LEU A 52 -10.32 -1.94 21.35
CA LEU A 52 -10.97 -2.38 22.59
C LEU A 52 -12.25 -3.18 22.33
N LEU A 53 -12.93 -2.94 21.20
CA LEU A 53 -14.22 -3.56 20.82
C LEU A 53 -14.09 -4.74 19.84
N SER A 54 -12.95 -4.88 19.16
CA SER A 54 -12.67 -5.99 18.23
C SER A 54 -12.22 -7.24 19.00
N SER A 55 -12.48 -8.43 18.44
CA SER A 55 -11.79 -9.66 18.88
C SER A 55 -10.27 -9.48 18.77
N LYS A 56 -9.53 -10.29 19.54
CA LYS A 56 -8.07 -10.20 19.78
C LYS A 56 -7.18 -10.28 18.53
N ASP A 57 -7.72 -10.53 17.35
CA ASP A 57 -6.95 -10.51 16.10
C ASP A 57 -6.60 -9.04 15.77
N GLU A 58 -5.42 -8.63 16.23
CA GLU A 58 -4.83 -7.33 15.96
C GLU A 58 -4.32 -7.32 14.52
N ASP A 59 -5.13 -6.82 13.58
CA ASP A 59 -4.65 -6.59 12.21
C ASP A 59 -3.44 -5.64 12.26
N LEU A 60 -2.25 -6.15 11.95
CA LEU A 60 -0.99 -5.42 12.09
C LEU A 60 -0.78 -4.49 10.89
N PHE A 61 -0.49 -3.21 11.16
CA PHE A 61 -0.22 -2.25 10.10
C PHE A 61 1.25 -2.35 9.63
N PHE A 62 1.47 -2.34 8.32
CA PHE A 62 2.79 -2.62 7.74
C PHE A 62 3.92 -1.76 8.32
N THR A 63 3.70 -0.46 8.49
CA THR A 63 4.76 0.41 9.01
C THR A 63 4.95 0.29 10.51
N GLU A 64 3.93 -0.14 11.25
CA GLU A 64 4.11 -0.48 12.67
C GLU A 64 5.05 -1.69 12.79
N PHE A 65 4.88 -2.69 11.93
CA PHE A 65 5.78 -3.83 11.82
C PHE A 65 7.22 -3.41 11.46
N LEU A 66 7.40 -2.55 10.45
CA LEU A 66 8.75 -2.05 10.12
C LEU A 66 9.40 -1.25 11.28
N LEU A 67 8.60 -0.49 12.04
CA LEU A 67 9.07 0.22 13.22
C LEU A 67 9.44 -0.73 14.36
N GLU A 68 8.72 -1.84 14.51
CA GLU A 68 9.05 -2.92 15.44
C GLU A 68 10.43 -3.51 15.14
N LEU A 69 10.68 -3.88 13.88
CA LEU A 69 11.99 -4.37 13.43
C LEU A 69 13.10 -3.34 13.67
N LYS A 70 12.84 -2.05 13.38
CA LYS A 70 13.78 -0.97 13.68
C LYS A 70 14.07 -0.86 15.18
N LEU A 71 13.08 -1.06 16.04
CA LEU A 71 13.28 -1.02 17.50
C LEU A 71 14.11 -2.21 17.97
N LEU A 72 13.90 -3.40 17.42
CA LEU A 72 14.69 -4.60 17.76
C LEU A 72 16.19 -4.37 17.53
N SER A 73 16.57 -3.70 16.43
CA SER A 73 17.99 -3.38 16.12
C SER A 73 18.66 -2.46 17.14
N GLN A 74 17.89 -1.88 18.05
CA GLN A 74 18.35 -0.91 19.04
C GLN A 74 18.30 -1.47 20.45
N ILE A 75 17.76 -2.68 20.65
CA ILE A 75 17.68 -3.32 21.96
C ILE A 75 19.08 -3.76 22.38
N PRO A 76 19.61 -3.25 23.50
CA PRO A 76 20.91 -3.70 23.99
C PRO A 76 20.82 -5.16 24.43
N ASN A 77 21.85 -5.95 24.07
CA ASN A 77 21.99 -7.37 24.39
C ASN A 77 20.96 -8.30 23.73
N LEU A 78 20.15 -7.84 22.75
CA LEU A 78 19.38 -8.78 21.91
C LEU A 78 20.39 -9.62 21.12
N LYS A 79 20.31 -10.94 21.27
CA LYS A 79 21.25 -11.88 20.63
C LYS A 79 20.61 -12.60 19.46
N LYS A 80 19.34 -12.96 19.57
CA LYS A 80 18.66 -13.81 18.59
C LYS A 80 17.22 -13.39 18.37
N VAL A 81 16.74 -13.54 17.14
CA VAL A 81 15.32 -13.38 16.76
C VAL A 81 14.90 -14.62 16.00
N SER A 82 13.88 -15.32 16.51
CA SER A 82 13.25 -16.45 15.85
C SER A 82 12.02 -15.94 15.09
N ILE A 83 11.97 -16.19 13.79
CA ILE A 83 11.05 -15.57 12.85
C ILE A 83 10.20 -16.67 12.23
N LEU A 84 8.91 -16.64 12.50
CA LEU A 84 7.95 -17.41 11.74
C LEU A 84 7.49 -16.60 10.52
N ILE A 85 7.61 -17.19 9.34
CA ILE A 85 7.25 -16.57 8.07
C ILE A 85 6.00 -17.27 7.55
N GLU A 86 4.84 -16.63 7.71
CA GLU A 86 3.64 -17.03 7.00
C GLU A 86 3.79 -16.73 5.50
N GLN A 87 2.96 -17.36 4.67
CA GLN A 87 2.98 -17.16 3.22
C GLN A 87 2.57 -15.71 2.88
N PRO A 88 3.47 -14.86 2.36
CA PRO A 88 3.15 -13.47 2.09
C PRO A 88 2.16 -13.32 0.93
N GLU A 89 1.07 -12.60 1.13
CA GLU A 89 0.09 -12.23 0.09
C GLU A 89 0.38 -10.85 -0.51
N TYR A 90 1.03 -9.96 0.25
CA TYR A 90 1.45 -8.62 -0.18
C TYR A 90 2.55 -8.62 -1.25
N GLY A 91 2.77 -7.47 -1.88
CA GLY A 91 3.74 -7.31 -2.97
C GLY A 91 5.20 -7.52 -2.58
N PHE A 92 6.08 -7.63 -3.58
CA PHE A 92 7.52 -7.75 -3.34
C PHE A 92 8.11 -6.47 -2.72
N GLY A 93 7.49 -5.30 -2.89
CA GLY A 93 7.99 -4.08 -2.27
C GLY A 93 7.94 -4.12 -0.74
N GLU A 94 6.88 -4.71 -0.19
CA GLU A 94 6.73 -4.94 1.24
C GLU A 94 7.74 -5.99 1.72
N ALA A 95 7.84 -7.13 1.01
CA ALA A 95 8.81 -8.19 1.33
C ALA A 95 10.25 -7.67 1.34
N LEU A 96 10.62 -6.79 0.41
CA LEU A 96 11.95 -6.18 0.35
C LEU A 96 12.19 -5.18 1.49
N SER A 97 11.17 -4.42 1.90
CA SER A 97 11.29 -3.52 3.04
C SER A 97 11.46 -4.30 4.34
N ILE A 98 10.74 -5.42 4.51
CA ILE A 98 10.98 -6.35 5.63
C ILE A 98 12.40 -6.91 5.54
N GLY A 99 12.81 -7.39 4.38
CA GLY A 99 14.12 -7.97 4.16
C GLY A 99 15.28 -7.02 4.48
N GLU A 100 15.17 -5.75 4.09
CA GLU A 100 16.16 -4.72 4.46
C GLU A 100 16.25 -4.55 5.98
N ARG A 101 15.12 -4.56 6.69
CA ARG A 101 15.12 -4.46 8.16
C ARG A 101 15.70 -5.70 8.83
N LEU A 102 15.42 -6.90 8.30
CA LEU A 102 16.03 -8.14 8.76
C LEU A 102 17.54 -8.14 8.51
N GLN A 103 17.98 -7.68 7.35
CA GLN A 103 19.40 -7.56 7.03
C GLN A 103 20.12 -6.64 8.01
N ILE A 104 19.52 -5.50 8.36
CA ILE A 104 20.10 -4.57 9.35
C ILE A 104 20.16 -5.21 10.75
N LEU A 105 19.18 -6.01 11.16
CA LEU A 105 19.25 -6.78 12.40
C LEU A 105 20.45 -7.72 12.38
N LYS A 106 20.60 -8.49 11.30
CA LYS A 106 21.71 -9.42 11.10
C LYS A 106 23.08 -8.72 11.14
N GLU A 107 23.20 -7.57 10.46
CA GLU A 107 24.42 -6.76 10.44
C GLU A 107 24.75 -6.13 11.81
N SER A 108 23.75 -5.91 12.66
CA SER A 108 23.97 -5.47 14.04
C SER A 108 24.46 -6.58 14.99
N GLY A 109 24.69 -7.79 14.47
CA GLY A 109 25.20 -8.93 15.23
C GLY A 109 24.10 -9.80 15.87
N ILE A 110 22.84 -9.58 15.50
CA ILE A 110 21.71 -10.39 15.96
C ILE A 110 21.60 -11.62 15.06
N GLU A 111 21.54 -12.80 15.67
CA GLU A 111 21.29 -14.06 14.97
C GLU A 111 19.82 -14.19 14.57
N LEU A 112 19.56 -14.52 13.31
CA LEU A 112 18.21 -14.73 12.81
C LEU A 112 17.97 -16.21 12.52
N GLU A 113 16.95 -16.79 13.15
CA GLU A 113 16.45 -18.10 12.80
C GLU A 113 15.08 -17.96 12.15
N GLY A 114 14.90 -18.53 10.97
CA GLY A 114 13.64 -18.47 10.24
C GLY A 114 12.99 -19.83 10.14
N PHE A 115 11.67 -19.85 10.21
CA PHE A 115 10.84 -20.99 9.85
C PHE A 115 9.82 -20.57 8.80
N ALA A 116 9.61 -21.40 7.79
CA ALA A 116 8.46 -21.29 6.90
C ALA A 116 7.85 -22.68 6.66
N LEU A 117 6.56 -22.82 6.89
CA LEU A 117 5.86 -24.09 6.65
C LEU A 117 5.73 -24.38 5.15
N THR A 118 5.44 -23.35 4.36
CA THR A 118 5.29 -23.40 2.90
C THR A 118 5.44 -21.97 2.35
N GLY A 119 5.27 -21.81 1.05
CA GLY A 119 5.12 -20.51 0.40
C GLY A 119 5.81 -20.44 -0.94
N GLY A 120 6.07 -19.22 -1.39
CA GLY A 120 6.66 -18.95 -2.71
C GLY A 120 7.99 -18.22 -2.61
N LEU A 121 8.31 -17.51 -3.69
CA LEU A 121 9.58 -16.79 -3.83
C LEU A 121 9.76 -15.71 -2.74
N LYS A 122 8.69 -15.05 -2.28
CA LYS A 122 8.73 -14.07 -1.18
C LYS A 122 9.09 -14.72 0.17
N SER A 123 8.49 -15.87 0.49
CA SER A 123 8.81 -16.63 1.70
C SER A 123 10.27 -17.10 1.67
N LEU A 124 10.71 -17.65 0.54
CA LEU A 124 12.09 -18.09 0.34
C LEU A 124 13.09 -16.93 0.40
N PHE A 125 12.73 -15.75 -0.10
CA PHE A 125 13.55 -14.54 0.02
C PHE A 125 13.75 -14.16 1.49
N LEU A 126 12.67 -14.02 2.27
CA LEU A 126 12.72 -13.65 3.68
C LEU A 126 13.46 -14.70 4.52
N LEU A 127 13.14 -15.98 4.29
CA LEU A 127 13.82 -17.11 4.95
C LEU A 127 15.31 -17.10 4.63
N GLY A 128 15.69 -16.84 3.37
CA GLY A 128 17.07 -16.78 2.90
C GLY A 128 17.95 -15.74 3.60
N ILE A 129 17.37 -14.71 4.23
CA ILE A 129 18.11 -13.70 5.01
C ILE A 129 18.57 -14.29 6.34
N CYS A 130 17.82 -15.25 6.90
CA CYS A 130 18.10 -15.84 8.20
C CYS A 130 19.41 -16.64 8.18
N ASN A 131 20.10 -16.68 9.33
CA ASN A 131 21.32 -17.49 9.53
C ASN A 131 20.97 -18.98 9.45
N THR A 132 19.95 -19.38 10.21
CA THR A 132 19.41 -20.74 10.27
C THR A 132 18.01 -20.75 9.68
N ARG A 133 17.69 -21.75 8.86
CA ARG A 133 16.48 -21.82 8.04
C ARG A 133 15.84 -23.19 8.18
N PHE A 134 14.68 -23.21 8.84
CA PHE A 134 13.90 -24.40 9.12
C PHE A 134 12.63 -24.45 8.28
N CYS A 135 12.16 -25.67 8.06
CA CYS A 135 10.83 -26.00 7.55
C CYS A 135 10.47 -27.42 7.99
N ALA A 136 9.23 -27.84 7.81
CA ALA A 136 8.88 -29.24 7.99
C ALA A 136 9.53 -30.10 6.89
N GLU A 137 9.79 -31.38 7.17
CA GLU A 137 10.36 -32.29 6.17
C GLU A 137 9.41 -32.49 4.97
N ALA A 138 8.11 -32.42 5.21
CA ALA A 138 7.06 -32.51 4.19
C ALA A 138 6.73 -31.17 3.52
N SER A 139 7.43 -30.08 3.87
CA SER A 139 7.17 -28.76 3.30
C SER A 139 7.46 -28.74 1.79
N GLU A 140 6.57 -28.07 1.06
CA GLU A 140 6.74 -27.75 -0.36
C GLU A 140 6.65 -26.24 -0.57
N PHE A 141 7.45 -25.74 -1.51
CA PHE A 141 7.47 -24.33 -1.90
C PHE A 141 7.20 -24.21 -3.40
N PHE A 142 6.45 -23.18 -3.77
CA PHE A 142 5.94 -22.93 -5.12
C PHE A 142 6.42 -21.56 -5.62
N PRO A 143 7.73 -21.39 -5.89
CA PRO A 143 8.24 -20.11 -6.38
C PRO A 143 7.76 -19.85 -7.80
N VAL A 144 7.31 -18.61 -8.04
CA VAL A 144 6.96 -18.12 -9.36
C VAL A 144 7.97 -17.03 -9.72
N LEU A 145 8.79 -17.28 -10.73
CA LEU A 145 9.67 -16.29 -11.32
C LEU A 145 8.86 -15.26 -12.14
N PRO A 146 9.44 -14.07 -12.43
CA PRO A 146 8.74 -13.04 -13.20
C PRO A 146 8.21 -13.59 -14.52
N SER A 147 6.89 -13.57 -14.64
CA SER A 147 6.15 -14.06 -15.79
C SER A 147 4.88 -13.23 -15.94
N ALA A 148 4.27 -13.32 -17.13
CA ALA A 148 3.03 -12.61 -17.41
C ALA A 148 2.12 -13.51 -18.22
N GLU A 149 0.92 -13.70 -17.71
CA GLU A 149 -0.19 -14.36 -18.38
C GLU A 149 -1.37 -13.40 -18.39
N SER A 150 -2.12 -13.35 -19.49
CA SER A 150 -3.23 -12.41 -19.63
C SER A 150 -4.35 -13.04 -20.42
N PHE A 151 -5.58 -12.77 -19.97
CA PHE A 151 -6.76 -13.15 -20.71
C PHE A 151 -6.92 -12.28 -21.96
N PHE A 152 -7.29 -12.94 -23.06
CA PHE A 152 -7.70 -12.30 -24.31
C PHE A 152 -9.13 -12.71 -24.65
N PHE A 153 -10.01 -11.71 -24.69
CA PHE A 153 -11.45 -11.86 -24.89
C PHE A 153 -11.89 -11.56 -26.33
N GLY A 154 -10.98 -11.16 -27.23
CA GLY A 154 -11.35 -10.79 -28.61
C GLY A 154 -12.06 -11.91 -29.39
N ASN A 155 -11.63 -13.17 -29.20
CA ASN A 155 -12.32 -14.33 -29.78
C ASN A 155 -13.73 -14.53 -29.20
N ALA A 156 -13.87 -14.44 -27.88
CA ALA A 156 -15.16 -14.53 -27.20
C ALA A 156 -16.10 -13.41 -27.66
N GLY A 157 -15.59 -12.17 -27.75
CA GLY A 157 -16.34 -11.03 -28.27
C GLY A 157 -16.87 -11.28 -29.68
N ARG A 158 -16.00 -11.70 -30.61
CA ARG A 158 -16.43 -12.08 -31.97
C ARG A 158 -17.51 -13.15 -31.97
N LYS A 159 -17.35 -14.19 -31.15
CA LYS A 159 -18.34 -15.29 -31.03
C LYS A 159 -19.70 -14.80 -30.54
N TRP A 160 -19.73 -13.87 -29.59
CA TRP A 160 -20.98 -13.35 -29.00
C TRP A 160 -21.52 -12.09 -29.69
N GLY A 161 -20.81 -11.55 -30.69
CA GLY A 161 -21.24 -10.32 -31.37
C GLY A 161 -20.91 -9.04 -30.58
N VAL A 162 -19.94 -9.10 -29.68
CA VAL A 162 -19.38 -7.95 -28.97
C VAL A 162 -18.06 -7.55 -29.65
N LYS A 163 -18.00 -6.32 -30.16
CA LYS A 163 -16.77 -5.75 -30.73
C LYS A 163 -16.26 -4.66 -29.80
N VAL A 164 -14.96 -4.66 -29.51
CA VAL A 164 -14.33 -3.59 -28.73
C VAL A 164 -13.46 -2.74 -29.65
N GLU A 165 -13.78 -1.46 -29.70
CA GLU A 165 -13.02 -0.42 -30.39
C GLU A 165 -12.06 0.23 -29.38
N THR A 166 -10.80 0.34 -29.77
CA THR A 166 -9.74 0.85 -28.90
C THR A 166 -9.13 2.10 -29.53
N PHE A 167 -8.98 3.13 -28.72
CA PHE A 167 -8.31 4.38 -29.08
C PHE A 167 -7.14 4.54 -28.11
N GLN A 168 -5.92 4.39 -28.59
CA GLN A 168 -4.73 4.38 -27.74
C GLN A 168 -3.65 5.29 -28.33
N SER A 169 -2.88 5.90 -27.45
CA SER A 169 -1.92 6.94 -27.82
C SER A 169 -0.58 6.38 -28.34
N GLY A 170 -0.28 5.11 -28.09
CA GLY A 170 0.94 4.48 -28.61
C GLY A 170 0.87 2.95 -28.72
N PRO A 171 1.83 2.33 -29.44
CA PRO A 171 1.84 0.89 -29.71
C PRO A 171 2.14 0.01 -28.49
N TYR A 172 2.64 0.58 -27.39
CA TYR A 172 2.95 -0.17 -26.16
C TYR A 172 1.82 -0.08 -25.13
N LYS A 173 0.81 0.78 -25.32
CA LYS A 173 -0.37 0.91 -24.44
C LYS A 173 -1.35 -0.25 -24.69
N SER A 174 -1.02 -1.42 -24.16
CA SER A 174 -1.62 -2.70 -24.55
C SER A 174 -2.89 -3.11 -23.81
N PHE A 175 -3.38 -2.35 -22.83
CA PHE A 175 -4.55 -2.73 -22.03
C PHE A 175 -5.80 -3.07 -22.88
N GLY A 176 -6.03 -2.32 -23.96
CA GLY A 176 -7.16 -2.56 -24.86
C GLY A 176 -7.01 -3.83 -25.71
N GLU A 177 -5.78 -4.33 -25.89
CA GLU A 177 -5.52 -5.53 -26.70
C GLU A 177 -6.22 -6.76 -26.12
N SER A 178 -6.33 -6.88 -24.79
CA SER A 178 -7.04 -7.96 -24.12
C SER A 178 -8.51 -8.08 -24.54
N PHE A 179 -9.14 -7.00 -25.01
CA PHE A 179 -10.55 -7.02 -25.42
C PHE A 179 -10.72 -7.07 -26.95
N GLN A 180 -9.72 -6.61 -27.70
CA GLN A 180 -9.79 -6.52 -29.16
C GLN A 180 -9.15 -7.74 -29.86
N ARG A 181 -8.11 -8.31 -29.26
CA ARG A 181 -7.23 -9.32 -29.87
C ARG A 181 -7.38 -10.66 -29.16
N ASP A 182 -6.67 -11.65 -29.69
CA ASP A 182 -6.52 -13.01 -29.15
C ASP A 182 -5.12 -13.24 -28.53
N LYS A 183 -4.20 -12.30 -28.73
CA LYS A 183 -2.83 -12.31 -28.20
C LYS A 183 -2.22 -10.91 -28.25
N PHE A 184 -1.12 -10.74 -27.51
CA PHE A 184 -0.31 -9.51 -27.52
C PHE A 184 0.14 -9.13 -28.93
N SER A 185 0.15 -7.84 -29.23
CA SER A 185 0.86 -7.30 -30.40
C SER A 185 2.37 -7.50 -30.26
N PRO A 186 3.13 -7.49 -31.37
CA PRO A 186 4.59 -7.58 -31.32
C PRO A 186 5.24 -6.53 -30.41
N LYS A 187 4.71 -5.30 -30.42
CA LYS A 187 5.22 -4.18 -29.61
C LYS A 187 4.90 -4.33 -28.13
N ALA A 188 3.67 -4.70 -27.78
CA ALA A 188 3.32 -5.03 -26.41
C ALA A 188 4.19 -6.18 -25.86
N LYS A 189 4.36 -7.24 -26.65
CA LYS A 189 5.19 -8.39 -26.29
C LYS A 189 6.66 -8.02 -26.12
N GLU A 190 7.22 -7.19 -27.01
CA GLU A 190 8.59 -6.68 -26.94
C GLU A 190 8.85 -5.96 -25.60
N ASN A 191 7.99 -5.01 -25.21
CA ASN A 191 8.16 -4.29 -23.95
C ASN A 191 7.92 -5.18 -22.73
N LEU A 192 6.94 -6.08 -22.76
CA LEU A 192 6.70 -7.03 -21.67
C LEU A 192 7.89 -7.98 -21.46
N VAL A 193 8.48 -8.51 -22.54
CA VAL A 193 9.70 -9.33 -22.47
C VAL A 193 10.86 -8.53 -21.89
N SER A 194 11.04 -7.27 -22.30
CA SER A 194 12.07 -6.40 -21.73
C SER A 194 11.85 -6.15 -20.24
N LEU A 195 10.60 -5.91 -19.82
CA LEU A 195 10.25 -5.70 -18.41
C LEU A 195 10.57 -6.95 -17.59
N LEU A 196 10.08 -8.12 -18.01
CA LEU A 196 10.29 -9.38 -17.31
C LEU A 196 11.76 -9.75 -17.20
N LYS A 197 12.55 -9.55 -18.27
CA LYS A 197 14.01 -9.77 -18.21
C LYS A 197 14.67 -8.90 -17.15
N GLN A 198 14.35 -7.60 -17.14
CA GLN A 198 14.92 -6.69 -16.15
C GLN A 198 14.46 -7.02 -14.73
N MET A 199 13.19 -7.36 -14.54
CA MET A 199 12.66 -7.83 -13.26
C MET A 199 13.40 -9.07 -12.76
N THR A 200 13.67 -10.05 -13.63
CA THR A 200 14.47 -11.22 -13.27
C THR A 200 15.90 -10.85 -12.88
N THR A 201 16.55 -9.93 -13.62
CA THR A 201 17.88 -9.42 -13.24
C THR A 201 17.87 -8.69 -11.90
N ASP A 202 16.85 -7.86 -11.65
CA ASP A 202 16.71 -7.12 -10.41
C ASP A 202 16.51 -8.08 -9.22
N LEU A 203 15.65 -9.10 -9.37
CA LEU A 203 15.50 -10.15 -8.36
C LEU A 203 16.78 -10.95 -8.13
N GLU A 204 17.54 -11.30 -9.18
CA GLU A 204 18.81 -12.01 -9.03
C GLU A 204 19.78 -11.21 -8.16
N ASN A 205 19.90 -9.91 -8.44
CA ASN A 205 20.75 -9.01 -7.66
C ASN A 205 20.27 -8.90 -6.20
N LEU A 206 18.96 -8.84 -5.98
CA LEU A 206 18.39 -8.76 -4.63
C LEU A 206 18.62 -10.06 -3.85
N PHE A 207 18.35 -11.22 -4.44
CA PHE A 207 18.63 -12.52 -3.82
C PHE A 207 20.12 -12.68 -3.52
N GLN A 208 21.00 -12.39 -4.47
CA GLN A 208 22.44 -12.48 -4.26
C GLN A 208 22.92 -11.52 -3.17
N ARG A 209 22.36 -10.31 -3.08
CA ARG A 209 22.70 -9.33 -2.05
C ARG A 209 22.29 -9.81 -0.66
N TYR A 210 21.02 -10.18 -0.48
CA TYR A 210 20.41 -10.43 0.83
C TYR A 210 20.57 -11.86 1.32
N THR A 211 20.41 -12.86 0.44
CA THR A 211 20.39 -14.28 0.83
C THR A 211 21.69 -14.99 0.48
N LYS A 212 22.51 -14.43 -0.43
CA LYS A 212 23.71 -15.04 -1.02
C LYS A 212 23.43 -16.26 -1.93
N PHE A 213 22.16 -16.52 -2.23
CA PHE A 213 21.75 -17.55 -3.19
C PHE A 213 21.37 -16.92 -4.53
N SER A 214 21.64 -17.63 -5.62
CA SER A 214 21.12 -17.28 -6.95
C SER A 214 19.65 -17.68 -7.07
N LEU A 215 18.86 -16.98 -7.90
CA LEU A 215 17.48 -17.38 -8.21
C LEU A 215 17.40 -18.77 -8.84
N LYS A 216 18.46 -19.23 -9.51
CA LYS A 216 18.50 -20.58 -10.07
C LYS A 216 18.32 -21.67 -9.00
N THR A 217 18.68 -21.39 -7.74
CA THR A 217 18.40 -22.29 -6.61
C THR A 217 16.90 -22.55 -6.43
N PHE A 218 16.05 -21.62 -6.91
CA PHE A 218 14.60 -21.63 -6.73
C PHE A 218 13.81 -21.70 -8.05
N SER A 219 14.43 -22.08 -9.16
CA SER A 219 13.78 -21.99 -10.49
C SER A 219 12.81 -23.13 -10.80
N GLU A 220 12.70 -24.14 -9.95
CA GLU A 220 11.75 -25.24 -10.14
C GLU A 220 10.37 -24.86 -9.60
N PRO A 221 9.28 -25.24 -10.30
CA PRO A 221 7.93 -24.87 -9.90
C PRO A 221 7.48 -25.53 -8.58
N PHE A 222 8.09 -26.66 -8.22
CA PHE A 222 7.84 -27.41 -6.99
C PHE A 222 9.18 -27.68 -6.32
N LEU A 223 9.39 -27.09 -5.15
CA LEU A 223 10.61 -27.28 -4.36
C LEU A 223 10.27 -27.95 -3.04
N SER A 224 10.65 -29.22 -2.92
CA SER A 224 10.53 -29.91 -1.64
C SER A 224 11.60 -29.43 -0.66
N ALA A 225 11.29 -29.54 0.63
CA ALA A 225 12.23 -29.29 1.72
C ALA A 225 13.55 -30.07 1.56
N LYS A 226 13.48 -31.31 1.06
CA LYS A 226 14.64 -32.18 0.80
C LYS A 226 15.55 -31.60 -0.26
N VAL A 227 15.01 -31.17 -1.40
CA VAL A 227 15.78 -30.52 -2.48
C VAL A 227 16.43 -29.23 -1.98
N LEU A 228 15.71 -28.41 -1.21
CA LEU A 228 16.27 -27.18 -0.65
C LEU A 228 17.36 -27.45 0.39
N LYS A 229 17.28 -28.55 1.15
CA LYS A 229 18.33 -28.99 2.07
C LYS A 229 19.57 -29.49 1.32
N GLU A 230 19.40 -30.28 0.25
CA GLU A 230 20.50 -30.70 -0.64
C GLU A 230 21.22 -29.50 -1.27
N ARG A 231 20.46 -28.45 -1.63
CA ARG A 231 20.99 -27.16 -2.12
C ARG A 231 21.62 -26.29 -1.02
N LYS A 232 21.66 -26.78 0.23
CA LYS A 232 22.15 -26.05 1.41
C LYS A 232 21.38 -24.76 1.70
N PHE A 233 20.18 -24.63 1.14
CA PHE A 233 19.29 -23.53 1.48
C PHE A 233 18.63 -23.81 2.82
N ILE A 234 17.91 -24.92 3.00
CA ILE A 234 17.39 -25.31 4.31
C ILE A 234 18.52 -25.88 5.17
N THR A 235 18.64 -25.42 6.41
CA THR A 235 19.68 -25.87 7.35
C THR A 235 19.22 -27.05 8.20
N GLY A 236 17.92 -27.18 8.47
CA GLY A 236 17.37 -28.25 9.30
C GLY A 236 15.87 -28.44 9.07
N PHE A 237 15.35 -29.59 9.51
CA PHE A 237 13.92 -29.85 9.54
C PHE A 237 13.42 -29.71 10.97
N LEU A 238 12.25 -29.10 11.10
CA LEU A 238 11.56 -28.85 12.37
C LEU A 238 10.06 -28.74 12.08
N ASN A 239 9.18 -29.06 13.02
CA ASN A 239 7.76 -28.75 12.88
C ASN A 239 7.47 -27.31 13.37
N GLU A 240 6.30 -26.76 13.05
CA GLU A 240 5.99 -25.37 13.43
C GLU A 240 5.80 -25.21 14.94
N GLU A 241 5.18 -26.19 15.59
CA GLU A 241 4.89 -26.19 17.01
C GLU A 241 6.18 -26.16 17.84
N ASP A 242 7.13 -27.04 17.56
CA ASP A 242 8.46 -27.05 18.17
C ASP A 242 9.19 -25.74 17.91
N PHE A 243 9.05 -25.14 16.71
CA PHE A 243 9.66 -23.83 16.44
C PHE A 243 9.08 -22.73 17.32
N ARG A 244 7.76 -22.73 17.54
CA ARG A 244 7.04 -21.76 18.38
C ARG A 244 7.30 -21.96 19.86
N GLU A 245 7.42 -23.21 20.31
CA GLU A 245 7.54 -23.52 21.74
C GLU A 245 9.00 -23.57 22.23
N ASN A 246 9.92 -24.00 21.36
CA ASN A 246 11.30 -24.30 21.77
C ASN A 246 12.35 -23.23 21.39
N PHE A 247 11.94 -22.06 20.92
CA PHE A 247 12.88 -21.00 20.48
C PHE A 247 13.81 -20.43 21.59
N LEU A 248 13.52 -20.71 22.87
CA LEU A 248 14.32 -20.30 24.03
C LEU A 248 15.36 -21.35 24.49
N TYR A 249 15.39 -22.54 23.87
CA TYR A 249 16.23 -23.67 24.27
C TYR A 249 17.42 -23.86 23.30
N GLU A 250 18.47 -24.55 23.77
CA GLU A 250 19.72 -24.75 23.01
C GLU A 250 19.54 -25.72 21.85
N ALA A 251 18.68 -26.72 22.04
CA ALA A 251 18.26 -27.67 21.04
C ALA A 251 16.73 -27.72 21.01
N TYR A 252 16.17 -27.84 19.81
CA TYR A 252 14.76 -28.17 19.62
C TYR A 252 14.57 -29.63 20.05
N THR A 253 14.25 -29.86 21.32
CA THR A 253 14.02 -31.19 21.89
C THR A 253 12.53 -31.51 21.95
N ASN A 254 12.17 -32.74 21.59
CA ASN A 254 10.81 -33.27 21.75
C ASN A 254 10.33 -33.19 23.21
N GLU A 255 9.02 -33.02 23.39
CA GLU A 255 8.29 -33.03 24.65
C GLU A 255 8.75 -34.17 25.58
N GLY A 256 9.50 -33.85 26.64
CA GLY A 256 9.89 -34.86 27.64
C GLY A 256 11.01 -34.44 28.58
N GLU A 257 11.96 -33.61 28.13
CA GLU A 257 13.04 -33.14 28.99
C GLU A 257 12.75 -31.75 29.57
N LYS A 258 12.65 -31.66 30.90
CA LYS A 258 12.55 -30.37 31.62
C LYS A 258 13.90 -29.65 31.61
N GLN A 259 14.34 -29.19 30.45
CA GLN A 259 15.46 -28.26 30.36
C GLN A 259 14.99 -26.87 30.80
N LYS A 260 15.87 -26.10 31.44
CA LYS A 260 15.58 -24.69 31.73
C LYS A 260 15.89 -23.88 30.47
N PRO A 261 15.06 -22.90 30.10
CA PRO A 261 15.36 -22.07 28.95
C PRO A 261 16.71 -21.37 29.17
N LEU A 262 17.54 -21.32 28.14
CA LEU A 262 18.86 -20.69 28.20
C LEU A 262 18.75 -19.23 28.63
N THR A 263 17.64 -18.59 28.25
CA THR A 263 17.41 -17.16 28.40
C THR A 263 15.93 -16.85 28.63
N LYS A 264 15.58 -15.56 28.69
CA LYS A 264 14.18 -15.13 28.77
C LYS A 264 13.75 -14.53 27.43
N GLU A 265 12.49 -14.69 27.10
CA GLU A 265 11.88 -13.99 25.97
C GLU A 265 11.82 -12.47 26.23
N LEU A 266 12.20 -11.69 25.23
CA LEU A 266 11.85 -10.29 25.10
C LEU A 266 10.43 -10.19 24.53
N THR A 267 9.45 -9.81 25.35
CA THR A 267 8.06 -9.66 24.86
C THR A 267 7.84 -8.32 24.13
N LEU A 268 6.82 -8.24 23.27
CA LEU A 268 6.38 -6.99 22.63
C LEU A 268 6.12 -5.87 23.66
N SER A 269 5.54 -6.20 24.82
CA SER A 269 5.37 -5.26 25.94
C SER A 269 6.70 -4.73 26.51
N SER A 270 7.77 -5.53 26.47
CA SER A 270 9.12 -5.10 26.84
C SER A 270 9.71 -4.16 25.79
N LEU A 271 9.48 -4.45 24.51
CA LEU A 271 9.89 -3.61 23.39
C LEU A 271 9.23 -2.21 23.44
N TYR A 272 7.92 -2.14 23.68
CA TYR A 272 7.22 -0.86 23.87
C TYR A 272 7.72 -0.07 25.09
N ARG A 273 8.06 -0.77 26.18
CA ARG A 273 8.68 -0.13 27.36
C ARG A 273 10.05 0.44 27.03
N PHE A 274 10.87 -0.28 26.27
CA PHE A 274 12.16 0.19 25.79
C PHE A 274 12.03 1.41 24.87
N ALA A 275 11.09 1.38 23.91
CA ALA A 275 10.82 2.51 23.04
C ALA A 275 10.45 3.76 23.85
N LYS A 276 9.57 3.62 24.86
CA LYS A 276 9.21 4.72 25.77
C LYS A 276 10.38 5.21 26.61
N LEU A 277 11.26 4.31 27.06
CA LEU A 277 12.48 4.64 27.79
C LEU A 277 13.41 5.50 26.93
N ARG A 278 13.75 5.03 25.73
CA ARG A 278 14.67 5.70 24.80
C ARG A 278 14.12 7.02 24.27
N ASN A 279 12.82 7.08 24.01
CA ASN A 279 12.19 8.26 23.45
C ASN A 279 11.83 9.32 24.50
N PHE A 280 12.09 9.07 25.78
CA PHE A 280 11.79 10.01 26.86
C PHE A 280 12.52 11.35 26.69
N LYS A 281 11.77 12.44 26.84
CA LYS A 281 12.31 13.80 26.96
C LYS A 281 11.69 14.47 28.17
N VAL A 282 12.52 15.09 29.00
CA VAL A 282 12.11 15.89 30.17
C VAL A 282 11.10 16.94 29.73
N PHE A 283 11.45 17.70 28.68
CA PHE A 283 10.56 18.67 28.03
C PHE A 283 10.20 18.19 26.62
N SER A 284 8.95 17.79 26.41
CA SER A 284 8.48 17.45 25.05
C SER A 284 8.33 18.73 24.22
N ARG A 285 9.00 18.78 23.06
CA ARG A 285 8.72 19.77 22.01
C ARG A 285 7.71 19.15 21.03
N ARG A 286 6.99 19.99 20.27
CA ARG A 286 6.18 19.48 19.17
C ARG A 286 7.14 18.98 18.10
N GLU A 287 7.01 17.72 17.71
CA GLU A 287 7.76 17.14 16.61
C GLU A 287 7.07 17.52 15.30
N PRO A 288 7.84 17.75 14.21
CA PRO A 288 7.25 17.97 12.89
C PRO A 288 6.46 16.74 12.45
N ILE A 289 5.26 16.96 11.92
CA ILE A 289 4.43 15.87 11.42
C ILE A 289 4.81 15.58 9.96
N VAL A 290 5.03 14.31 9.68
CA VAL A 290 5.13 13.76 8.32
C VAL A 290 3.88 12.93 8.11
N ALA A 291 2.99 13.45 7.26
CA ALA A 291 1.72 12.78 6.98
C ALA A 291 1.90 11.77 5.85
N VAL A 292 1.25 10.61 5.95
CA VAL A 292 1.23 9.59 4.90
C VAL A 292 -0.18 9.49 4.35
N LEU A 293 -0.32 9.71 3.05
CA LEU A 293 -1.58 9.62 2.32
C LEU A 293 -1.52 8.42 1.37
N PRO A 294 -2.18 7.30 1.71
CA PRO A 294 -2.25 6.14 0.84
C PRO A 294 -3.04 6.43 -0.43
N LEU A 295 -2.44 6.15 -1.59
CA LEU A 295 -3.04 6.22 -2.92
C LEU A 295 -2.95 4.83 -3.56
N LYS A 296 -3.84 3.92 -3.13
CA LYS A 296 -3.84 2.51 -3.53
C LYS A 296 -5.02 2.17 -4.44
N GLY A 297 -4.77 1.35 -5.46
CA GLY A 297 -5.78 0.83 -6.38
C GLY A 297 -6.06 1.74 -7.59
N SER A 298 -7.12 1.40 -8.33
CA SER A 298 -7.49 2.08 -9.59
C SER A 298 -8.04 3.48 -9.34
N ILE A 299 -7.69 4.41 -10.23
CA ILE A 299 -8.20 5.79 -10.22
C ILE A 299 -9.54 5.84 -10.97
N HIS A 300 -10.60 6.28 -10.31
CA HIS A 300 -11.95 6.25 -10.89
C HIS A 300 -12.73 7.55 -10.60
N HIS A 301 -13.77 7.79 -11.39
CA HIS A 301 -14.69 8.90 -11.17
C HIS A 301 -15.50 8.67 -9.90
N ASP A 302 -15.80 9.75 -9.17
CA ASP A 302 -16.71 9.67 -8.03
C ASP A 302 -18.09 9.16 -8.49
N THR A 303 -18.59 8.11 -7.87
CA THR A 303 -19.91 7.56 -8.18
C THR A 303 -20.98 8.45 -7.56
N LEU A 304 -21.64 9.26 -8.40
CA LEU A 304 -22.82 10.02 -7.98
C LEU A 304 -23.97 9.05 -7.69
N GLY A 305 -24.32 8.86 -6.42
CA GLY A 305 -25.67 8.48 -6.01
C GLY A 305 -26.03 7.00 -5.81
N LYS A 306 -25.11 6.03 -5.89
CA LYS A 306 -25.41 4.63 -5.48
C LYS A 306 -24.18 3.93 -4.87
N GLY A 307 -24.28 3.56 -3.60
CA GLY A 307 -23.45 2.52 -2.98
C GLY A 307 -22.46 2.99 -1.90
N ASP A 308 -22.94 3.04 -0.65
CA ASP A 308 -22.29 2.48 0.54
C ASP A 308 -20.84 2.84 0.91
N GLY A 309 -20.25 3.94 0.42
CA GLY A 309 -18.93 4.39 0.92
C GLY A 309 -17.82 3.34 0.79
N LYS A 310 -18.02 2.37 -0.11
CA LYS A 310 -17.07 1.32 -0.49
C LYS A 310 -16.69 1.55 -1.94
N THR A 311 -15.87 2.55 -2.20
CA THR A 311 -15.12 2.58 -3.45
C THR A 311 -13.70 2.17 -3.11
N GLU A 312 -13.36 0.92 -3.40
CA GLU A 312 -11.96 0.49 -3.45
C GLU A 312 -11.26 1.31 -4.54
N GLY A 313 -10.14 1.96 -4.20
CA GLY A 313 -9.36 2.76 -5.14
C GLY A 313 -9.31 4.26 -4.82
N ILE A 314 -8.90 5.03 -5.82
CA ILE A 314 -8.61 6.48 -5.70
C ILE A 314 -9.68 7.26 -6.45
N SER A 315 -10.38 8.17 -5.77
CA SER A 315 -11.36 9.09 -6.39
C SER A 315 -11.01 10.55 -6.10
N TYR A 316 -11.60 11.50 -6.84
CA TYR A 316 -11.27 12.91 -6.65
C TYR A 316 -11.77 13.44 -5.32
N HIS A 317 -13.05 13.23 -4.97
CA HIS A 317 -13.61 13.78 -3.73
C HIS A 317 -13.06 13.12 -2.46
N SER A 318 -12.72 11.83 -2.53
CA SER A 318 -12.12 11.10 -1.41
C SER A 318 -10.72 11.65 -1.04
N VAL A 319 -9.92 12.02 -2.03
CA VAL A 319 -8.53 12.47 -1.82
C VAL A 319 -8.39 14.00 -1.72
N LYS A 320 -9.20 14.78 -2.46
CA LYS A 320 -9.08 16.25 -2.51
C LYS A 320 -9.15 16.90 -1.13
N ASN A 321 -10.08 16.46 -0.28
CA ASN A 321 -10.26 17.05 1.04
C ASN A 321 -9.05 16.78 1.93
N ALA A 322 -8.51 15.56 1.90
CA ALA A 322 -7.27 15.22 2.59
C ALA A 322 -6.09 16.09 2.12
N LEU A 323 -5.90 16.27 0.80
CA LEU A 323 -4.85 17.13 0.25
C LEU A 323 -5.02 18.60 0.68
N LYS A 324 -6.26 19.11 0.72
CA LYS A 324 -6.55 20.47 1.19
C LYS A 324 -6.24 20.62 2.68
N GLU A 325 -6.68 19.68 3.51
CA GLU A 325 -6.41 19.68 4.96
C GLU A 325 -4.91 19.63 5.24
N LEU A 326 -4.17 18.75 4.56
CA LEU A 326 -2.72 18.64 4.66
C LEU A 326 -2.00 19.93 4.27
N ARG A 327 -2.53 20.64 3.28
CA ARG A 327 -1.99 21.93 2.81
C ARG A 327 -2.18 23.03 3.85
N ASP A 328 -3.31 23.02 4.55
CA ASP A 328 -3.71 24.07 5.48
C ASP A 328 -3.27 23.78 6.93
N GLU A 329 -2.88 22.55 7.26
CA GLU A 329 -2.37 22.16 8.58
C GLU A 329 -0.90 22.58 8.79
N ASN A 330 -0.65 23.49 9.74
CA ASN A 330 0.67 24.06 10.01
C ASN A 330 1.66 23.09 10.67
N ALA A 331 1.15 22.09 11.41
CA ALA A 331 1.97 21.08 12.07
C ALA A 331 2.59 20.08 11.08
N VAL A 332 1.92 19.83 9.95
CA VAL A 332 2.41 19.00 8.84
C VAL A 332 3.52 19.74 8.11
N LYS A 333 4.72 19.13 8.07
CA LYS A 333 5.91 19.69 7.40
C LYS A 333 6.23 18.97 6.10
N ALA A 334 5.93 17.68 6.03
CA ALA A 334 6.07 16.88 4.82
C ALA A 334 4.87 15.93 4.65
N VAL A 335 4.62 15.55 3.40
CA VAL A 335 3.61 14.58 3.01
C VAL A 335 4.24 13.50 2.14
N ILE A 336 3.99 12.24 2.46
CA ILE A 336 4.32 11.08 1.64
C ILE A 336 3.03 10.62 0.97
N LEU A 337 3.01 10.66 -0.36
CA LEU A 337 2.00 10.01 -1.19
C LEU A 337 2.45 8.56 -1.39
N GLU A 338 1.87 7.62 -0.66
CA GLU A 338 2.19 6.20 -0.79
C GLU A 338 1.40 5.63 -1.96
N VAL A 339 2.04 5.55 -3.13
CA VAL A 339 1.41 5.20 -4.42
C VAL A 339 1.55 3.71 -4.68
N ASP A 340 0.40 3.06 -4.84
CA ASP A 340 0.29 1.70 -5.35
C ASP A 340 -0.89 1.60 -6.32
N SER A 341 -0.71 2.12 -7.53
CA SER A 341 -1.78 2.31 -8.51
C SER A 341 -1.36 1.97 -9.94
N PRO A 342 -2.15 1.16 -10.68
CA PRO A 342 -1.98 0.95 -12.12
C PRO A 342 -2.51 2.14 -12.95
N GLY A 343 -3.08 3.17 -12.30
CA GLY A 343 -3.72 4.32 -12.92
C GLY A 343 -5.23 4.16 -13.08
N GLY A 344 -5.80 4.82 -14.08
CA GLY A 344 -7.25 4.81 -14.33
C GLY A 344 -7.70 6.09 -15.05
N SER A 345 -8.75 6.73 -14.54
CA SER A 345 -9.35 7.93 -15.14
C SER A 345 -8.33 9.07 -15.30
N ALA A 346 -8.02 9.42 -16.56
CA ALA A 346 -7.12 10.53 -16.89
C ALA A 346 -7.62 11.88 -16.34
N PHE A 347 -8.94 12.08 -16.36
CA PHE A 347 -9.58 13.28 -15.82
C PHE A 347 -9.34 13.43 -14.31
N VAL A 348 -9.59 12.36 -13.54
CA VAL A 348 -9.39 12.37 -12.09
C VAL A 348 -7.90 12.48 -11.76
N SER A 349 -7.02 11.83 -12.53
CA SER A 349 -5.56 11.98 -12.39
C SER A 349 -5.10 13.42 -12.55
N GLU A 350 -5.56 14.16 -13.57
CA GLU A 350 -5.21 15.57 -13.74
C GLU A 350 -5.75 16.43 -12.59
N LEU A 351 -6.99 16.23 -12.16
CA LEU A 351 -7.57 17.01 -11.05
C LEU A 351 -6.78 16.81 -9.75
N LEU A 352 -6.43 15.57 -9.42
CA LEU A 352 -5.65 15.26 -8.22
C LEU A 352 -4.20 15.73 -8.36
N TYR A 353 -3.59 15.61 -9.54
CA TYR A 353 -2.27 16.18 -9.83
C TYR A 353 -2.23 17.68 -9.55
N GLN A 354 -3.25 18.44 -9.97
CA GLN A 354 -3.33 19.87 -9.68
C GLN A 354 -3.42 20.16 -8.18
N GLU A 355 -4.16 19.36 -7.41
CA GLU A 355 -4.23 19.53 -5.96
C GLU A 355 -2.92 19.15 -5.25
N ILE A 356 -2.25 18.08 -5.71
CA ILE A 356 -0.91 17.70 -5.24
C ILE A 356 0.10 18.81 -5.54
N LEU A 357 0.05 19.40 -6.73
CA LEU A 357 0.92 20.51 -7.12
C LEU A 357 0.67 21.76 -6.27
N LYS A 358 -0.58 22.04 -5.89
CA LYS A 358 -0.90 23.12 -4.93
C LYS A 358 -0.36 22.82 -3.53
N LEU A 359 -0.37 21.56 -3.11
CA LEU A 359 0.22 21.12 -1.83
C LEU A 359 1.75 21.26 -1.85
N SER A 360 2.42 20.82 -2.93
CA SER A 360 3.88 20.85 -3.05
C SER A 360 4.47 22.27 -3.12
N LYS A 361 3.65 23.27 -3.50
CA LYS A 361 4.01 24.69 -3.36
C LYS A 361 4.11 25.18 -1.92
N LYS A 362 3.52 24.48 -0.94
CA LYS A 362 3.51 24.88 0.49
C LYS A 362 4.23 23.91 1.42
N LYS A 363 4.33 22.64 1.05
CA LYS A 363 4.86 21.54 1.87
C LYS A 363 5.86 20.72 1.07
N LEU A 364 6.77 20.03 1.74
CA LEU A 364 7.58 19.01 1.09
C LEU A 364 6.67 17.81 0.76
N VAL A 365 6.58 17.44 -0.51
CA VAL A 365 5.75 16.30 -0.96
C VAL A 365 6.64 15.28 -1.65
N TYR A 366 6.58 14.05 -1.16
CA TYR A 366 7.32 12.90 -1.70
C TYR A 366 6.30 11.89 -2.21
N ALA A 367 6.49 11.37 -3.40
CA ALA A 367 5.80 10.16 -3.83
C ALA A 367 6.65 8.95 -3.45
N TYR A 368 6.05 7.92 -2.87
CA TYR A 368 6.69 6.65 -2.56
C TYR A 368 5.96 5.53 -3.29
N VAL A 369 6.61 4.93 -4.29
CA VAL A 369 6.05 3.82 -5.06
C VAL A 369 6.28 2.52 -4.29
N GLN A 370 5.20 1.88 -3.84
CA GLN A 370 5.27 0.63 -3.09
C GLN A 370 5.47 -0.57 -4.04
N ASN A 371 4.52 -0.82 -4.95
CA ASN A 371 4.59 -1.90 -5.94
C ASN A 371 4.39 -1.40 -7.38
N VAL A 372 3.36 -0.58 -7.62
CA VAL A 372 3.11 -0.02 -8.96
C VAL A 372 2.82 1.48 -8.93
N SER A 373 3.42 2.21 -9.86
CA SER A 373 3.05 3.59 -10.18
C SER A 373 3.06 3.74 -11.68
N ALA A 374 1.97 3.29 -12.32
CA ALA A 374 1.82 3.27 -13.76
C ALA A 374 0.65 4.14 -14.21
N SER A 375 0.72 4.69 -15.43
CA SER A 375 -0.33 5.51 -16.05
C SER A 375 -0.72 6.66 -15.11
N GLY A 376 -2.00 6.81 -14.77
CA GLY A 376 -2.48 7.77 -13.77
C GLY A 376 -1.74 7.72 -12.43
N GLY A 377 -1.22 6.57 -11.98
CA GLY A 377 -0.40 6.47 -10.78
C GLY A 377 0.91 7.25 -10.90
N TYR A 378 1.62 7.11 -12.02
CA TYR A 378 2.84 7.88 -12.30
C TYR A 378 2.52 9.37 -12.52
N TYR A 379 1.36 9.66 -13.10
CA TYR A 379 0.82 11.02 -13.23
C TYR A 379 0.72 11.72 -11.87
N LEU A 380 0.12 11.06 -10.87
CA LEU A 380 0.03 11.61 -9.51
C LEU A 380 1.42 11.78 -8.87
N SER A 381 2.31 10.80 -9.05
CA SER A 381 3.70 10.86 -8.55
C SER A 381 4.45 12.08 -9.10
N CYS A 382 4.22 12.47 -10.36
CA CYS A 382 4.83 13.66 -10.96
C CYS A 382 4.36 14.99 -10.33
N GLY A 383 3.31 14.99 -9.51
CA GLY A 383 2.90 16.17 -8.74
C GLY A 383 3.80 16.42 -7.50
N ALA A 384 4.50 15.39 -7.03
CA ALA A 384 5.40 15.46 -5.89
C ALA A 384 6.74 16.13 -6.27
N SER A 385 7.46 16.63 -5.27
CA SER A 385 8.79 17.24 -5.45
C SER A 385 9.86 16.20 -5.72
N LYS A 386 9.72 15.00 -5.14
CA LYS A 386 10.60 13.85 -5.34
C LYS A 386 9.79 12.56 -5.44
N ILE A 387 10.23 11.65 -6.27
CA ILE A 387 9.64 10.32 -6.47
C ILE A 387 10.65 9.27 -6.00
N TYR A 388 10.29 8.60 -4.92
CA TYR A 388 10.99 7.46 -4.37
C TYR A 388 10.27 6.18 -4.78
N SER A 389 11.00 5.08 -4.88
CA SER A 389 10.42 3.77 -5.17
C SER A 389 11.03 2.69 -4.28
N SER A 390 10.23 1.69 -3.98
CA SER A 390 10.74 0.38 -3.59
C SER A 390 11.66 -0.19 -4.70
N PRO A 391 12.65 -1.05 -4.36
CA PRO A 391 13.60 -1.59 -5.34
C PRO A 391 12.97 -2.49 -6.41
N TYR A 392 11.76 -3.00 -6.18
CA TYR A 392 11.09 -3.91 -7.11
C TYR A 392 9.67 -3.47 -7.40
N SER A 393 9.57 -2.38 -8.17
CA SER A 393 8.30 -1.79 -8.56
C SER A 393 8.20 -1.60 -10.07
N VAL A 394 6.98 -1.58 -10.58
CA VAL A 394 6.66 -1.28 -11.99
C VAL A 394 6.20 0.17 -12.11
N VAL A 395 6.80 0.90 -13.05
CA VAL A 395 6.56 2.34 -13.26
C VAL A 395 6.36 2.66 -14.74
N GLY A 396 5.89 3.88 -15.02
CA GLY A 396 5.71 4.38 -16.38
C GLY A 396 4.28 4.20 -16.90
N SER A 397 4.09 3.48 -18.01
CA SER A 397 2.85 3.44 -18.79
C SER A 397 2.33 4.84 -19.17
N ILE A 398 3.25 5.71 -19.58
CA ILE A 398 2.96 7.10 -19.94
C ILE A 398 2.26 7.10 -21.30
N GLY A 399 0.95 7.32 -21.29
CA GLY A 399 0.09 7.28 -22.47
C GLY A 399 -1.38 7.14 -22.08
N SER A 400 -2.28 7.37 -23.03
CA SER A 400 -3.73 7.38 -22.85
C SER A 400 -4.42 6.30 -23.67
N ILE A 401 -5.55 5.80 -23.16
CA ILE A 401 -6.36 4.79 -23.83
C ILE A 401 -7.84 4.97 -23.48
N SER A 402 -8.71 4.73 -24.46
CA SER A 402 -10.15 4.61 -24.29
C SER A 402 -10.67 3.37 -25.02
N LEU A 403 -11.69 2.74 -24.45
CA LEU A 403 -12.34 1.56 -24.98
C LEU A 403 -13.82 1.89 -25.19
N ARG A 404 -14.37 1.48 -26.34
CA ARG A 404 -15.80 1.56 -26.65
C ARG A 404 -16.29 0.18 -27.08
N MET A 405 -17.45 -0.22 -26.59
CA MET A 405 -18.09 -1.47 -27.01
C MET A 405 -19.14 -1.19 -28.10
N ASP A 406 -19.09 -1.98 -29.16
CA ASP A 406 -20.15 -2.13 -30.15
C ASP A 406 -20.86 -3.47 -29.91
N LEU A 407 -22.12 -3.37 -29.48
CA LEU A 407 -23.01 -4.47 -29.11
C LEU A 407 -24.08 -4.73 -30.17
N LYS A 408 -24.07 -4.08 -31.34
CA LYS A 408 -25.12 -4.24 -32.36
C LYS A 408 -25.34 -5.71 -32.73
N ASN A 409 -24.25 -6.45 -32.95
CA ASN A 409 -24.34 -7.85 -33.35
C ASN A 409 -24.80 -8.76 -32.20
N LEU A 410 -24.44 -8.44 -30.95
CA LEU A 410 -24.97 -9.11 -29.76
C LEU A 410 -26.48 -8.93 -29.69
N TYR A 411 -26.97 -7.70 -29.79
CA TYR A 411 -28.41 -7.44 -29.77
C TYR A 411 -29.13 -8.14 -30.92
N SER A 412 -28.57 -8.12 -32.12
CA SER A 412 -29.14 -8.83 -33.28
C SER A 412 -29.28 -10.33 -33.02
N LYS A 413 -28.31 -10.95 -32.32
CA LYS A 413 -28.40 -12.37 -31.91
C LYS A 413 -29.46 -12.63 -30.85
N LEU A 414 -29.70 -11.65 -29.97
CA LEU A 414 -30.74 -11.72 -28.94
C LEU A 414 -32.13 -11.33 -29.46
N GLY A 415 -32.28 -10.99 -30.75
CA GLY A 415 -33.54 -10.48 -31.30
C GLY A 415 -33.89 -9.07 -30.82
N VAL A 416 -32.93 -8.32 -30.28
CA VAL A 416 -33.12 -6.95 -29.76
C VAL A 416 -32.73 -5.93 -30.83
N THR A 417 -33.61 -4.95 -31.06
CA THR A 417 -33.36 -3.81 -31.93
C THR A 417 -33.37 -2.50 -31.14
N LYS A 418 -32.48 -1.56 -31.48
CA LYS A 418 -32.55 -0.19 -30.99
C LYS A 418 -32.77 0.74 -32.17
N ASP A 419 -33.94 1.36 -32.21
CA ASP A 419 -34.22 2.44 -33.16
C ASP A 419 -33.68 3.76 -32.60
N ARG A 420 -32.88 4.47 -33.40
CA ARG A 420 -32.08 5.63 -32.95
C ARG A 420 -32.64 6.91 -33.55
N VAL A 421 -33.16 7.79 -32.70
CA VAL A 421 -33.52 9.17 -33.07
C VAL A 421 -32.56 10.14 -32.41
N GLY A 422 -32.06 11.13 -33.16
CA GLY A 422 -31.30 12.27 -32.62
C GLY A 422 -30.44 12.98 -33.67
N PHE A 423 -30.14 14.25 -33.43
CA PHE A 423 -29.80 15.19 -34.49
C PHE A 423 -28.40 15.84 -34.38
N TYR A 424 -27.63 15.58 -33.33
CA TYR A 424 -26.30 16.17 -33.17
C TYR A 424 -25.18 15.28 -33.72
N LYS A 425 -24.15 15.91 -34.30
CA LYS A 425 -23.09 15.32 -35.14
C LYS A 425 -22.39 14.08 -34.58
N TYR A 426 -22.17 14.01 -33.26
CA TYR A 426 -21.36 12.98 -32.59
C TYR A 426 -22.20 12.03 -31.70
N ARG A 427 -23.50 11.92 -31.94
CA ARG A 427 -24.43 11.12 -31.11
C ARG A 427 -24.09 9.64 -31.01
N ASP A 428 -23.52 9.10 -32.07
CA ASP A 428 -23.06 7.71 -32.14
C ASP A 428 -21.97 7.35 -31.11
N LEU A 429 -21.21 8.33 -30.61
CA LEU A 429 -20.28 8.12 -29.49
C LEU A 429 -20.99 7.73 -28.20
N LEU A 430 -22.22 8.22 -28.00
CA LEU A 430 -23.03 7.92 -26.80
C LEU A 430 -23.83 6.62 -26.93
N SER A 431 -23.66 5.86 -28.01
CA SER A 431 -24.38 4.61 -28.20
C SER A 431 -23.44 3.47 -28.50
N GLU A 432 -23.73 2.33 -27.89
CA GLU A 432 -23.10 1.03 -28.09
C GLU A 432 -23.72 0.22 -29.24
N TYR A 433 -24.75 0.76 -29.91
CA TYR A 433 -25.53 0.05 -30.95
C TYR A 433 -24.95 0.19 -32.38
N GLY A 434 -23.68 -0.17 -32.59
CA GLY A 434 -23.06 -0.19 -33.93
C GLY A 434 -21.77 0.61 -34.00
N PRO A 435 -21.07 0.57 -35.16
CA PRO A 435 -19.85 1.34 -35.37
C PRO A 435 -20.15 2.85 -35.30
N ILE A 436 -19.13 3.62 -34.91
CA ILE A 436 -19.16 5.08 -35.04
C ILE A 436 -18.79 5.53 -36.46
N HIS A 437 -19.26 6.71 -36.83
CA HIS A 437 -18.91 7.42 -38.05
C HIS A 437 -17.44 7.87 -38.03
N ALA A 438 -16.90 8.12 -39.22
CA ALA A 438 -15.50 8.54 -39.39
C ALA A 438 -15.17 9.84 -38.64
N ASP A 439 -16.10 10.80 -38.60
CA ASP A 439 -15.91 12.07 -37.88
C ASP A 439 -15.84 11.86 -36.36
N SER A 440 -16.69 11.00 -35.80
CA SER A 440 -16.67 10.61 -34.39
C SER A 440 -15.40 9.85 -34.02
N LYS A 441 -14.91 9.00 -34.93
CA LYS A 441 -13.63 8.30 -34.77
C LYS A 441 -12.46 9.30 -34.69
N LYS A 442 -12.41 10.27 -35.62
CA LYS A 442 -11.39 11.33 -35.63
C LYS A 442 -11.42 12.17 -34.35
N LEU A 443 -12.62 12.48 -33.84
CA LEU A 443 -12.77 13.19 -32.56
C LEU A 443 -12.17 12.38 -31.40
N MET A 444 -12.50 11.09 -31.28
CA MET A 444 -11.92 10.23 -30.24
C MET A 444 -10.39 10.11 -30.33
N GLU A 445 -9.85 9.99 -31.55
CA GLU A 445 -8.40 9.97 -31.76
C GLU A 445 -7.74 11.31 -31.37
N GLN A 446 -8.42 12.44 -31.60
CA GLN A 446 -7.96 13.75 -31.15
C GLN A 446 -7.98 13.86 -29.62
N GLU A 447 -9.06 13.47 -28.96
CA GLU A 447 -9.17 13.47 -27.49
C GLU A 447 -8.07 12.63 -26.82
N ILE A 448 -7.74 11.46 -27.39
CA ILE A 448 -6.64 10.63 -26.89
C ILE A 448 -5.28 11.32 -27.06
N ARG A 449 -5.03 11.98 -28.20
CA ARG A 449 -3.80 12.75 -28.42
C ARG A 449 -3.69 13.95 -27.49
N GLU A 450 -4.79 14.66 -27.24
CA GLU A 450 -4.82 15.79 -26.30
C GLU A 450 -4.56 15.33 -24.86
N SER A 451 -5.19 14.23 -24.45
CA SER A 451 -4.97 13.59 -23.16
C SER A 451 -3.50 13.15 -22.98
N GLU A 452 -2.90 12.51 -24.00
CA GLU A 452 -1.48 12.15 -23.97
C GLU A 452 -0.58 13.39 -23.93
N GLY A 453 -0.84 14.39 -24.77
CA GLY A 453 -0.05 15.62 -24.81
C GLY A 453 -0.01 16.33 -23.46
N LEU A 454 -1.14 16.36 -22.75
CA LEU A 454 -1.20 16.88 -21.39
C LEU A 454 -0.36 16.05 -20.41
N PHE A 455 -0.46 14.71 -20.48
CA PHE A 455 0.35 13.83 -19.64
C PHE A 455 1.85 14.03 -19.91
N TYR A 456 2.26 14.06 -21.18
CA TYR A 456 3.64 14.32 -21.58
C TYR A 456 4.13 15.65 -21.03
N LYS A 457 3.31 16.70 -21.09
CA LYS A 457 3.64 17.99 -20.49
C LYS A 457 3.87 17.88 -18.98
N ARG A 458 3.00 17.20 -18.24
CA ARG A 458 3.17 17.05 -16.78
C ARG A 458 4.44 16.29 -16.41
N VAL A 459 4.76 15.23 -17.15
CA VAL A 459 6.00 14.46 -16.92
C VAL A 459 7.22 15.27 -17.33
N ALA A 460 7.17 15.96 -18.48
CA ALA A 460 8.24 16.82 -18.96
C ALA A 460 8.59 17.93 -17.95
N ASP A 461 7.56 18.60 -17.41
CA ASP A 461 7.71 19.64 -16.40
C ASP A 461 8.33 19.07 -15.10
N ALA A 462 7.84 17.93 -14.63
CA ALA A 462 8.28 17.32 -13.38
C ALA A 462 9.70 16.74 -13.46
N ARG A 463 10.04 16.06 -14.56
CA ARG A 463 11.33 15.37 -14.75
C ARG A 463 12.36 16.21 -15.50
N LYS A 464 11.99 17.43 -15.92
CA LYS A 464 12.83 18.36 -16.70
C LYS A 464 13.39 17.70 -17.97
N ILE A 465 12.53 16.98 -18.69
CA ILE A 465 12.85 16.28 -19.94
C ILE A 465 12.08 16.89 -21.10
N ASN A 466 12.69 16.96 -22.29
CA ASN A 466 11.98 17.43 -23.49
C ASN A 466 10.89 16.43 -23.89
N VAL A 467 9.73 16.92 -24.34
CA VAL A 467 8.59 16.09 -24.75
C VAL A 467 8.95 15.11 -25.88
N SER A 468 9.79 15.51 -26.84
CA SER A 468 10.20 14.60 -27.93
C SER A 468 11.04 13.43 -27.43
N THR A 469 11.97 13.70 -26.50
CA THR A 469 12.77 12.65 -25.84
C THR A 469 11.90 11.77 -24.95
N LEU A 470 10.95 12.37 -24.23
CA LEU A 470 10.00 11.64 -23.42
C LEU A 470 9.20 10.65 -24.26
N ASP A 471 8.59 11.10 -25.36
CA ASP A 471 7.79 10.27 -26.26
C ASP A 471 8.58 9.06 -26.78
N GLN A 472 9.78 9.32 -27.33
CA GLN A 472 10.62 8.29 -27.92
C GLN A 472 11.09 7.24 -26.89
N ARG A 473 11.46 7.69 -25.68
CA ARG A 473 12.12 6.82 -24.69
C ARG A 473 11.13 6.19 -23.71
N PHE A 474 10.25 6.96 -23.09
CA PHE A 474 9.40 6.53 -21.95
C PHE A 474 7.90 6.61 -22.23
N GLY A 475 7.51 7.28 -23.31
CA GLY A 475 6.13 7.47 -23.74
C GLY A 475 5.52 6.23 -24.41
N GLN A 476 4.46 6.47 -25.18
CA GLN A 476 3.76 5.48 -26.01
C GLN A 476 3.15 4.31 -25.24
N GLY A 477 3.01 4.46 -23.91
CA GLY A 477 2.46 3.46 -23.01
C GLY A 477 3.44 2.42 -22.47
N LYS A 478 4.76 2.57 -22.69
CA LYS A 478 5.77 1.61 -22.22
C LYS A 478 5.82 1.50 -20.69
N VAL A 479 6.02 0.29 -20.17
CA VAL A 479 6.25 -0.01 -18.75
C VAL A 479 7.71 -0.36 -18.48
N PHE A 480 8.17 -0.02 -17.28
CA PHE A 480 9.57 -0.14 -16.86
C PHE A 480 9.68 -0.60 -15.41
N THR A 481 10.85 -1.12 -15.03
CA THR A 481 11.19 -1.31 -13.61
C THR A 481 11.64 0.02 -12.99
N ALA A 482 11.52 0.13 -11.66
CA ALA A 482 12.08 1.26 -10.91
C ALA A 482 13.58 1.46 -11.18
N SER A 483 14.35 0.36 -11.29
CA SER A 483 15.79 0.41 -11.55
C SER A 483 16.14 1.04 -12.91
N GLN A 484 15.33 0.82 -13.95
CA GLN A 484 15.47 1.48 -15.24
C GLN A 484 15.17 2.97 -15.13
N PHE A 485 14.05 3.34 -14.49
CA PHE A 485 13.67 4.74 -14.30
C PHE A 485 14.67 5.52 -13.45
N LEU A 486 15.32 4.88 -12.47
CA LEU A 486 16.34 5.54 -11.67
C LEU A 486 17.56 5.91 -12.52
N LYS A 487 18.05 4.99 -13.37
CA LYS A 487 19.19 5.24 -14.29
C LYS A 487 18.94 6.45 -15.19
N ASP A 488 17.69 6.61 -15.63
CA ASP A 488 17.26 7.68 -16.52
C ASP A 488 16.71 8.92 -15.81
N LYS A 489 16.79 8.98 -14.47
CA LYS A 489 16.26 10.08 -13.63
C LYS A 489 14.77 10.35 -13.86
N MET A 490 14.00 9.31 -14.17
CA MET A 490 12.53 9.33 -14.19
C MET A 490 11.92 9.04 -12.80
N ILE A 491 12.74 8.56 -11.86
CA ILE A 491 12.51 8.65 -10.41
C ILE A 491 13.79 9.19 -9.76
N ASP A 492 13.71 9.58 -8.48
CA ASP A 492 14.80 10.26 -7.77
C ASP A 492 15.63 9.32 -6.89
N SER A 493 15.01 8.30 -6.28
CA SER A 493 15.70 7.37 -5.41
C SER A 493 14.99 6.03 -5.28
N ILE A 494 15.75 5.00 -4.91
CA ILE A 494 15.25 3.67 -4.55
C ILE A 494 15.63 3.38 -3.10
N THR A 495 14.64 3.14 -2.25
CA THR A 495 14.83 2.82 -0.83
C THR A 495 13.56 2.21 -0.23
N ASP A 496 13.66 1.65 0.97
CA ASP A 496 12.49 1.21 1.73
C ASP A 496 11.77 2.40 2.39
N PHE A 497 10.53 2.20 2.85
CA PHE A 497 9.71 3.28 3.42
C PHE A 497 10.42 4.03 4.56
N LEU A 498 11.13 3.29 5.43
CA LEU A 498 11.85 3.90 6.55
C LEU A 498 13.12 4.64 6.11
N GLY A 499 13.77 4.22 5.02
CA GLY A 499 14.86 4.98 4.39
C GLY A 499 14.38 6.35 3.91
N LEU A 500 13.22 6.43 3.23
CA LEU A 500 12.60 7.70 2.86
C LEU A 500 12.32 8.58 4.09
N VAL A 501 11.82 8.01 5.18
CA VAL A 501 11.58 8.76 6.41
C VAL A 501 12.87 9.34 6.99
N GLU A 502 14.00 8.64 6.90
CA GLU A 502 15.31 9.16 7.31
C GLU A 502 15.79 10.29 6.39
N ASP A 503 15.60 10.20 5.08
CA ASP A 503 15.89 11.29 4.14
C ASP A 503 15.05 12.55 4.44
N ILE A 504 13.76 12.38 4.73
CA ILE A 504 12.86 13.48 5.12
C ILE A 504 13.36 14.14 6.40
N LYS A 505 13.80 13.36 7.39
CA LYS A 505 14.36 13.88 8.65
C LYS A 505 15.61 14.72 8.41
N GLN A 506 16.50 14.27 7.51
CA GLN A 506 17.68 15.02 7.12
C GLN A 506 17.31 16.35 6.44
N GLU A 507 16.36 16.33 5.50
CA GLU A 507 15.88 17.52 4.80
C GLU A 507 15.19 18.52 5.74
N LEU A 508 14.41 18.02 6.69
CA LEU A 508 13.77 18.82 7.76
C LEU A 508 14.75 19.24 8.87
N LYS A 509 16.01 18.79 8.83
CA LYS A 509 17.05 19.03 9.85
C LYS A 509 16.56 18.70 11.27
N THR A 510 15.92 17.54 11.41
CA THR A 510 15.34 17.06 12.68
C THR A 510 15.74 15.61 12.95
N GLU A 511 15.99 15.28 14.22
CA GLU A 511 16.26 13.90 14.64
C GLU A 511 15.00 13.06 14.76
N ARG A 512 13.81 13.69 14.86
CA ARG A 512 12.53 13.02 15.10
C ARG A 512 11.41 13.67 14.31
N VAL A 513 10.49 12.82 13.87
CA VAL A 513 9.24 13.19 13.20
C VAL A 513 8.13 12.36 13.80
N GLN A 514 6.92 12.92 13.80
CA GLN A 514 5.71 12.15 14.05
C GLN A 514 5.14 11.69 12.71
N LEU A 515 5.14 10.38 12.46
CA LEU A 515 4.42 9.81 11.33
C LEU A 515 2.93 9.80 11.64
N GLN A 516 2.12 10.35 10.73
CA GLN A 516 0.67 10.34 10.83
C GLN A 516 0.09 9.73 9.55
N TYR A 517 -0.42 8.52 9.66
CA TYR A 517 -1.17 7.89 8.58
C TYR A 517 -2.57 8.48 8.52
N LEU A 518 -2.95 8.97 7.35
CA LEU A 518 -4.34 9.30 7.10
C LEU A 518 -5.10 7.98 6.97
N PRO A 519 -6.35 7.90 7.47
CA PRO A 519 -7.15 6.71 7.27
C PRO A 519 -7.18 6.41 5.77
N THR A 520 -6.98 5.14 5.41
CA THR A 520 -7.44 4.70 4.09
C THR A 520 -8.89 5.11 3.96
N LEU A 521 -9.33 5.48 2.76
CA LEU A 521 -10.57 6.22 2.51
C LEU A 521 -11.87 5.52 3.00
N PHE A 522 -11.73 4.38 3.68
CA PHE A 522 -12.69 3.76 4.59
C PHE A 522 -12.86 4.58 5.88
N THR A 523 -14.04 5.15 6.08
CA THR A 523 -14.36 5.99 7.25
C THR A 523 -14.96 5.17 8.40
N PHE A 524 -14.91 5.68 9.63
CA PHE A 524 -15.66 5.09 10.76
C PHE A 524 -17.17 4.93 10.45
N GLN A 525 -17.70 5.79 9.58
CA GLN A 525 -19.07 5.72 9.09
C GLN A 525 -19.31 4.52 8.15
N SER A 526 -18.33 4.13 7.32
CA SER A 526 -18.41 2.89 6.53
C SER A 526 -18.24 1.64 7.42
N PHE A 527 -17.48 1.72 8.51
CA PHE A 527 -17.39 0.65 9.51
C PHE A 527 -18.73 0.42 10.24
N LEU A 528 -19.35 1.46 10.81
CA LEU A 528 -20.64 1.32 11.51
C LEU A 528 -21.73 0.73 10.61
N LYS A 529 -21.71 1.06 9.32
CA LYS A 529 -22.63 0.50 8.32
C LYS A 529 -22.29 -0.92 7.89
N SER A 530 -21.06 -1.38 8.13
CA SER A 530 -20.61 -2.75 7.82
C SER A 530 -20.91 -3.76 8.93
N LEU A 531 -21.25 -3.30 10.13
CA LEU A 531 -21.67 -4.17 11.23
C LEU A 531 -23.07 -4.73 10.93
N ARG A 532 -23.19 -6.06 10.90
CA ARG A 532 -24.49 -6.75 10.75
C ARG A 532 -25.44 -6.37 11.91
N PRO A 533 -26.77 -6.33 11.69
CA PRO A 533 -27.75 -5.98 12.72
C PRO A 533 -27.64 -6.79 14.01
N SER A 534 -27.14 -8.03 13.93
CA SER A 534 -26.93 -8.92 15.08
C SER A 534 -25.92 -8.37 16.10
N PHE A 535 -25.01 -7.48 15.70
CA PHE A 535 -24.01 -6.87 16.60
C PHE A 535 -24.61 -5.76 17.49
N LEU A 536 -25.67 -5.10 17.03
CA LEU A 536 -26.39 -4.08 17.82
C LEU A 536 -27.15 -4.69 19.01
N ASN A 537 -27.51 -5.98 18.92
CA ASN A 537 -28.14 -6.71 20.03
C ASN A 537 -27.13 -7.13 21.12
N VAL A 538 -25.83 -7.18 20.80
CA VAL A 538 -24.77 -7.59 21.75
C VAL A 538 -24.28 -6.41 22.60
N ILE A 539 -24.43 -5.17 22.12
CA ILE A 539 -24.00 -3.94 22.83
C ILE A 539 -25.01 -3.49 23.92
N GLY A 540 -26.02 -4.31 24.24
CA GLY A 540 -26.83 -4.07 25.43
C GLY A 540 -27.90 -2.99 25.29
N PHE A 541 -28.51 -2.84 24.11
CA PHE A 541 -29.88 -2.32 24.04
C PHE A 541 -30.84 -3.48 24.36
N GLY A 542 -30.97 -3.75 25.67
CA GLY A 542 -31.80 -4.83 26.20
C GLY A 542 -33.27 -4.69 25.82
N LYS A 543 -33.91 -5.84 25.60
CA LYS A 543 -35.36 -6.03 25.58
C LYS A 543 -35.97 -5.29 26.79
N ASN A 544 -36.85 -4.34 26.52
CA ASN A 544 -37.64 -3.50 27.44
C ASN A 544 -36.97 -2.19 27.89
N GLY A 545 -37.24 -1.12 27.15
CA GLY A 545 -36.91 0.25 27.56
C GLY A 545 -37.18 1.27 26.46
N ILE A 546 -38.45 1.65 26.28
CA ILE A 546 -38.99 2.88 25.68
C ILE A 546 -38.00 3.65 24.76
N LEU A 547 -38.18 3.49 23.44
CA LEU A 547 -37.68 4.45 22.45
C LEU A 547 -38.22 5.85 22.79
N PRO A 548 -37.37 6.89 22.94
CA PRO A 548 -37.88 8.24 23.11
C PRO A 548 -38.44 8.76 21.78
N SER A 549 -39.62 9.39 21.84
CA SER A 549 -40.49 9.81 20.73
C SER A 549 -39.92 10.83 19.73
N TRP A 550 -38.61 11.08 19.72
CA TRP A 550 -37.93 11.94 18.74
C TRP A 550 -37.36 11.16 17.54
N MET A 551 -37.48 9.83 17.53
CA MET A 551 -37.05 8.98 16.40
C MET A 551 -38.16 8.58 15.44
N ASP A 552 -39.43 8.95 15.70
CA ASP A 552 -40.53 8.77 14.74
C ASP A 552 -40.79 10.08 13.99
N GLY A 553 -40.26 10.17 12.77
CA GLY A 553 -40.49 11.28 11.85
C GLY A 553 -40.40 10.82 10.40
N ASN A 554 -41.56 10.55 9.82
CA ASN A 554 -41.76 10.08 8.44
C ASN A 554 -41.07 10.97 7.40
N LEU A 555 -40.54 10.29 6.37
CA LEU A 555 -40.12 10.84 5.09
C LEU A 555 -41.30 11.44 4.33
N THR A 556 -41.31 12.76 4.08
CA THR A 556 -41.87 13.37 2.86
C THR A 556 -41.41 14.83 2.64
N ASN A 557 -40.91 15.08 1.42
CA ASN A 557 -40.96 16.27 0.54
C ASN A 557 -40.70 17.72 1.02
N VAL A 558 -39.74 18.33 0.29
CA VAL A 558 -39.71 19.66 -0.37
C VAL A 558 -39.46 20.94 0.47
N GLU A 559 -38.43 21.66 -0.01
CA GLU A 559 -38.09 23.08 0.07
C GLU A 559 -38.10 23.87 1.39
N ASP A 560 -36.89 24.35 1.69
CA ASP A 560 -36.52 25.70 2.10
C ASP A 560 -36.97 26.24 3.48
N SER A 561 -36.00 26.40 4.37
CA SER A 561 -35.68 27.71 4.96
C SER A 561 -34.50 27.59 5.94
N LEU A 562 -33.34 28.05 5.47
CA LEU A 562 -32.28 28.56 6.34
C LEU A 562 -32.88 29.59 7.32
N LYS A 563 -32.59 29.42 8.61
CA LYS A 563 -32.99 30.26 9.76
C LYS A 563 -34.29 29.85 10.46
N LYS A 564 -34.21 28.83 11.33
CA LYS A 564 -34.56 28.98 12.75
C LYS A 564 -34.30 27.67 13.50
N LYS A 565 -33.71 27.81 14.69
CA LYS A 565 -33.55 26.81 15.77
C LYS A 565 -32.41 25.80 15.63
N PHE A 566 -31.19 26.28 15.80
CA PHE A 566 -30.20 25.61 16.66
C PHE A 566 -29.47 26.66 17.50
N LEU A 567 -30.09 27.01 18.62
CA LEU A 567 -29.38 27.50 19.82
C LEU A 567 -29.42 26.34 20.81
N PHE A 568 -28.38 25.52 20.80
CA PHE A 568 -27.95 24.76 21.97
C PHE A 568 -26.43 24.95 22.08
N SER A 569 -26.10 25.99 22.82
CA SER A 569 -24.77 26.32 23.30
C SER A 569 -24.36 25.29 24.35
N GLU A 570 -23.59 24.28 23.93
CA GLU A 570 -22.59 23.53 24.71
C GLU A 570 -21.92 22.39 23.91
N GLY A 571 -22.35 22.11 22.67
CA GLY A 571 -21.72 21.14 21.78
C GLY A 571 -20.68 21.69 20.77
N GLU A 572 -20.52 23.01 20.66
CA GLU A 572 -19.75 23.63 19.56
C GLU A 572 -18.24 23.76 19.79
N ILE A 573 -17.71 23.41 20.97
CA ILE A 573 -16.25 23.47 21.23
C ILE A 573 -15.53 22.18 20.75
N LEU A 574 -16.27 21.11 20.44
CA LEU A 574 -15.70 19.82 20.00
C LEU A 574 -15.62 19.63 18.47
N PHE A 575 -16.13 20.58 17.68
CA PHE A 575 -16.37 20.35 16.24
C PHE A 575 -15.81 21.41 15.29
N ARG A 576 -15.08 22.41 15.77
CA ARG A 576 -14.49 23.44 14.89
C ARG A 576 -12.96 23.27 14.82
N SER A 577 -12.55 22.58 13.75
CA SER A 577 -11.20 22.09 13.39
C SER A 577 -10.82 20.72 13.96
N LYS A 578 -11.18 19.68 13.18
CA LYS A 578 -11.02 18.24 13.43
C LYS A 578 -10.05 17.64 12.40
N PHE A 579 -8.74 17.85 12.52
CA PHE A 579 -7.74 17.16 11.70
C PHE A 579 -7.55 15.68 12.14
N TRP A 580 -8.66 14.96 12.36
CA TRP A 580 -8.70 13.54 12.75
C TRP A 580 -8.14 13.24 14.15
N THR A 581 -8.92 13.50 15.19
CA THR A 581 -8.68 12.88 16.50
C THR A 581 -8.88 11.37 16.39
N GLN A 582 -7.77 10.64 16.44
CA GLN A 582 -7.60 9.18 16.51
C GLN A 582 -7.47 8.44 15.18
N GLY A 583 -6.25 8.49 14.63
CA GLY A 583 -5.61 7.44 13.83
C GLY A 583 -4.27 7.10 14.45
#